data_AF-A0A8T4HDV6-F1
#
_entry.id   AF-A0A8T4HDV6-F1
#
_cell.length_a   1.000
_cell.length_b   1.000
_cell.length_c   1.000
_cell.angle_alpha   90.00
_cell.angle_beta   90.00
_cell.angle_gamma   90.00
#
_symmetry.space_group_name_H-M   'P 1'
#
loop_
_entity.id
_entity.type
_entity.pdbx_description
1 polymer ?
#
loop_
_entity_poly.entity_id
_entity_poly.type
_entity_poly.pdbx_seq_one_letter_code
_entity_poly.pdbx_strand_id
1 'polypeptide(L)'
;MKINHVFRPLVALLVAAVSLSSCKKDNPVHEHDNEEISRLELQFTPTTGMAAEPQTLVFTTADNANKEVTLKKGSYTLRIKAQDFDGHDITQEFIESAAEHQFFFVGPTAQQVSYSYLDANVGISGTWNNLQAASGIPVQVTLMHGLNKSKVSASDWNNPNYFSLAGGTRDIAVSFNLIITE
;
A
#
# COMPACT_ATOMS: atom_id res chain seq x y z
N MET A 1 -69.85 -42.38 -30.26
CA MET A 1 -68.79 -41.34 -30.21
C MET A 1 -68.85 -40.71 -28.83
N LYS A 2 -67.80 -40.91 -28.03
CA LYS A 2 -67.70 -40.54 -26.61
C LYS A 2 -67.00 -39.19 -26.48
N ILE A 3 -67.44 -38.29 -25.60
CA ILE A 3 -66.57 -37.50 -24.70
C ILE A 3 -67.38 -37.15 -23.43
N ASN A 4 -66.99 -37.73 -22.29
CA ASN A 4 -67.46 -37.33 -20.96
C ASN A 4 -66.54 -36.22 -20.44
N HIS A 5 -67.10 -35.09 -20.02
CA HIS A 5 -66.38 -34.04 -19.28
C HIS A 5 -66.19 -34.47 -17.83
N VAL A 6 -65.09 -35.17 -17.55
CA VAL A 6 -64.60 -35.34 -16.17
C VAL A 6 -63.65 -34.18 -15.89
N PHE A 7 -64.20 -33.15 -15.25
CA PHE A 7 -63.46 -32.00 -14.73
C PHE A 7 -62.52 -32.48 -13.61
N ARG A 8 -61.21 -32.58 -13.91
CA ARG A 8 -60.14 -32.89 -12.95
C ARG A 8 -59.60 -31.57 -12.37
N PRO A 9 -59.80 -31.23 -11.09
CA PRO A 9 -59.00 -30.22 -10.43
C PRO A 9 -57.85 -30.93 -9.70
N LEU A 10 -56.75 -31.22 -10.40
CA LEU A 10 -55.55 -31.76 -9.75
C LEU A 10 -54.27 -31.43 -10.51
N VAL A 11 -54.04 -30.17 -10.89
CA VAL A 11 -52.69 -29.69 -11.30
C VAL A 11 -52.61 -28.18 -11.05
N ALA A 12 -52.55 -27.74 -9.79
CA ALA A 12 -52.26 -26.33 -9.49
C ALA A 12 -51.47 -26.19 -8.17
N LEU A 13 -50.60 -27.15 -7.86
CA LEU A 13 -49.75 -27.10 -6.68
C LEU A 13 -48.40 -27.76 -6.96
N LEU A 14 -47.65 -27.27 -7.95
CA LEU A 14 -46.27 -27.70 -8.17
C LEU A 14 -45.38 -26.67 -8.90
N VAL A 15 -45.58 -25.36 -8.68
CA VAL A 15 -44.72 -24.31 -9.28
C VAL A 15 -44.33 -23.25 -8.24
N ALA A 16 -44.09 -23.63 -6.99
CA ALA A 16 -43.73 -22.69 -5.92
C ALA A 16 -42.50 -23.11 -5.09
N ALA A 17 -41.64 -23.98 -5.63
CA ALA A 17 -40.54 -24.58 -4.85
C ALA A 17 -39.13 -24.40 -5.46
N VAL A 18 -38.92 -23.50 -6.42
CA VAL A 18 -37.60 -23.31 -7.05
C VAL A 18 -37.28 -21.83 -7.24
N SER A 19 -37.19 -21.06 -6.15
CA SER A 19 -36.68 -19.68 -6.21
C SER A 19 -35.64 -19.35 -5.14
N LEU A 20 -35.21 -20.33 -4.35
CA LEU A 20 -34.09 -20.17 -3.41
C LEU A 20 -32.84 -20.92 -3.91
N SER A 21 -32.59 -20.85 -5.23
CA SER A 21 -31.22 -20.99 -5.70
C SER A 21 -30.47 -19.77 -5.20
N SER A 22 -29.88 -19.94 -4.02
CA SER A 22 -28.74 -19.20 -3.53
C SER A 22 -27.97 -18.64 -4.72
N CYS A 23 -28.12 -17.34 -4.95
CA CYS A 23 -27.06 -16.57 -5.57
C CYS A 23 -25.85 -16.85 -4.67
N LYS A 24 -25.04 -17.83 -5.06
CA LYS A 24 -23.62 -17.78 -4.71
C LYS A 24 -23.22 -16.39 -5.16
N LYS A 25 -22.89 -15.52 -4.22
CA LYS A 25 -21.95 -14.46 -4.55
C LYS A 25 -20.77 -15.22 -5.11
N ASP A 26 -20.67 -15.31 -6.43
CA ASP A 26 -19.39 -15.10 -7.06
C ASP A 26 -18.96 -13.77 -6.44
N ASN A 27 -18.18 -13.86 -5.36
CA ASN A 27 -17.31 -12.75 -5.05
C ASN A 27 -16.49 -12.66 -6.32
N PRO A 28 -16.63 -11.60 -7.14
CA PRO A 28 -15.64 -11.39 -8.18
C PRO A 28 -14.30 -11.53 -7.47
N VAL A 29 -13.49 -12.47 -7.93
CA VAL A 29 -12.08 -12.47 -7.56
C VAL A 29 -11.65 -11.07 -7.95
N HIS A 30 -11.33 -10.20 -6.99
CA HIS A 30 -10.74 -8.90 -7.31
C HIS A 30 -9.49 -9.26 -8.11
N GLU A 31 -9.55 -9.07 -9.42
CA GLU A 31 -8.43 -9.28 -10.32
C GLU A 31 -7.41 -8.20 -9.99
N HIS A 32 -6.52 -8.43 -9.01
CA HIS A 32 -5.36 -7.59 -8.66
C HIS A 32 -5.49 -6.13 -9.13
N ASP A 33 -6.50 -5.42 -8.62
CA ASP A 33 -6.75 -4.05 -9.03
C ASP A 33 -5.70 -3.22 -8.33
N ASN A 34 -4.82 -2.55 -9.09
CA ASN A 34 -3.84 -1.65 -8.51
C ASN A 34 -4.59 -0.63 -7.64
N GLU A 35 -4.07 -0.34 -6.46
CA GLU A 35 -4.76 0.53 -5.52
C GLU A 35 -4.69 1.97 -6.02
N GLU A 36 -5.86 2.59 -6.18
CA GLU A 36 -5.97 3.97 -6.63
C GLU A 36 -5.61 4.95 -5.50
N ILE A 37 -4.32 5.27 -5.36
CA ILE A 37 -3.83 6.18 -4.31
C ILE A 37 -3.85 7.64 -4.79
N SER A 38 -4.69 8.46 -4.17
CA SER A 38 -4.78 9.91 -4.49
C SER A 38 -3.87 10.77 -3.62
N ARG A 39 -3.57 10.31 -2.39
CA ARG A 39 -2.77 11.03 -1.39
C ARG A 39 -1.89 10.08 -0.59
N LEU A 40 -0.65 10.49 -0.36
CA LEU A 40 0.33 9.78 0.47
C LEU A 40 0.95 10.74 1.50
N GLU A 41 0.94 10.36 2.77
CA GLU A 41 1.54 11.12 3.86
C GLU A 41 2.67 10.32 4.50
N LEU A 42 3.86 10.94 4.60
CA LEU A 42 5.04 10.39 5.25
C LEU A 42 5.33 11.21 6.50
N GLN A 43 5.26 10.57 7.66
CA GLN A 43 5.57 11.21 8.94
C GLN A 43 6.81 10.58 9.57
N PHE A 44 7.83 11.40 9.80
CA PHE A 44 9.06 11.04 10.50
C PHE A 44 8.97 11.53 11.95
N THR A 45 8.71 10.64 12.89
CA THR A 45 8.65 10.94 14.32
C THR A 45 9.98 10.60 15.00
N PRO A 46 10.72 11.57 15.56
CA PRO A 46 11.95 11.30 16.31
C PRO A 46 11.71 10.27 17.42
N THR A 47 12.64 9.31 17.60
CA THR A 47 12.56 8.37 18.71
C THR A 47 12.89 9.04 20.05
N THR A 48 12.48 8.43 21.15
CA THR A 48 12.76 8.93 22.51
C THR A 48 14.24 9.28 22.70
N GLY A 49 14.52 10.47 23.25
CA GLY A 49 15.87 10.97 23.48
C GLY A 49 16.36 11.97 22.41
N MET A 50 15.63 12.13 21.31
CA MET A 50 15.92 13.16 20.32
C MET A 50 15.18 14.47 20.60
N ALA A 51 15.90 15.59 20.61
CA ALA A 51 15.31 16.94 20.67
C ALA A 51 14.99 17.44 19.24
N ALA A 52 13.95 16.87 18.64
CA ALA A 52 13.43 17.25 17.34
C ALA A 52 11.89 17.10 17.31
N GLU A 53 11.23 17.85 16.44
CA GLU A 53 9.79 17.74 16.19
C GLU A 53 9.53 16.77 15.03
N PRO A 54 8.37 16.06 15.03
CA PRO A 54 7.94 15.27 13.89
C PRO A 54 7.89 16.11 12.60
N GLN A 55 8.35 15.54 11.49
CA GLN A 55 8.27 16.15 10.17
C GLN A 55 7.30 15.35 9.29
N THR A 56 6.46 16.04 8.54
CA THR A 56 5.46 15.40 7.66
C THR A 56 5.59 15.92 6.23
N LEU A 57 5.61 15.00 5.27
CA LEU A 57 5.43 15.28 3.85
C LEU A 57 4.08 14.74 3.40
N VAL A 58 3.34 15.53 2.62
CA VAL A 58 2.06 15.12 2.04
C VAL A 58 2.14 15.28 0.54
N PHE A 59 1.91 14.21 -0.20
CA PHE A 59 1.86 14.15 -1.66
C PHE A 59 0.43 13.91 -2.11
N THR A 60 0.05 14.54 -3.22
CA THR A 60 -1.21 14.27 -3.92
C THR A 60 -0.94 14.07 -5.41
N THR A 61 -1.89 13.51 -6.14
CA THR A 61 -1.77 13.35 -7.61
C THR A 61 -1.66 14.67 -8.37
N ALA A 62 -2.08 15.79 -7.76
CA ALA A 62 -1.94 17.13 -8.32
C ALA A 62 -0.59 17.78 -8.00
N ASP A 63 0.27 17.11 -7.24
CA ASP A 63 1.51 17.71 -6.74
C ASP A 63 2.60 17.72 -7.80
N ASN A 64 3.05 18.92 -8.13
CA ASN A 64 4.15 19.17 -9.06
C ASN A 64 5.36 19.80 -8.37
N ALA A 65 5.33 19.95 -7.04
CA ALA A 65 6.40 20.60 -6.29
C ALA A 65 7.50 19.61 -5.91
N ASN A 66 8.75 20.06 -6.05
CA ASN A 66 9.88 19.38 -5.41
C ASN A 66 9.75 19.58 -3.90
N LYS A 67 9.45 18.51 -3.17
CA LYS A 67 9.42 18.55 -1.70
C LYS A 67 10.79 18.31 -1.12
N GLU A 68 10.99 18.85 0.07
CA GLU A 68 12.20 18.66 0.86
C GLU A 68 11.82 18.42 2.31
N VAL A 69 12.59 17.57 2.99
CA VAL A 69 12.51 17.41 4.45
C VAL A 69 13.92 17.51 5.03
N THR A 70 14.03 18.27 6.12
CA THR A 70 15.27 18.35 6.91
C THR A 70 15.10 17.56 8.20
N LEU A 71 15.96 16.56 8.38
CA LEU A 71 16.02 15.72 9.57
C LEU A 71 17.42 15.81 10.19
N LYS A 72 17.52 15.68 11.51
CA LYS A 72 18.82 15.54 12.18
C LYS A 72 19.33 14.10 12.05
N LYS A 73 20.61 13.89 12.31
CA LYS A 73 21.13 12.55 12.55
C LYS A 73 20.43 11.90 13.74
N GLY A 74 20.26 10.59 13.66
CA GLY A 74 19.56 9.80 14.66
C GLY A 74 18.35 9.06 14.09
N SER A 75 17.51 8.56 14.99
CA SER A 75 16.47 7.58 14.67
C SER A 75 15.08 8.20 14.67
N TYR A 76 14.28 7.79 13.70
CA TYR A 76 12.90 8.19 13.51
C TYR A 76 12.04 6.95 13.30
N THR A 77 10.83 6.98 13.83
CA THR A 77 9.76 6.10 13.36
C THR A 77 9.13 6.76 12.13
N LEU A 78 9.23 6.11 10.97
CA LEU A 78 8.48 6.46 9.78
C LEU A 78 7.09 5.82 9.88
N ARG A 79 6.05 6.62 9.61
CA ARG A 79 4.69 6.15 9.33
C ARG A 79 4.19 6.69 8.01
N ILE A 80 3.56 5.82 7.23
CA ILE A 80 2.91 6.18 5.98
C ILE A 80 1.40 6.06 6.14
N LYS A 81 0.66 7.01 5.57
CA LYS A 81 -0.79 6.91 5.38
C LYS A 81 -1.13 7.14 3.92
N ALA A 82 -2.12 6.42 3.42
CA ALA A 82 -2.62 6.58 2.06
C ALA A 82 -4.13 6.81 2.05
N GLN A 83 -4.60 7.55 1.04
CA GLN A 83 -6.03 7.73 0.79
C GLN A 83 -6.36 7.52 -0.67
N ASP A 84 -7.57 7.02 -0.94
CA ASP A 84 -8.14 6.90 -2.27
C ASP A 84 -8.66 8.25 -2.81
N PHE A 85 -9.24 8.27 -4.01
CA PHE A 85 -9.78 9.51 -4.62
C PHE A 85 -11.05 10.04 -3.94
N ASP A 86 -11.74 9.23 -3.15
CA ASP A 86 -12.88 9.62 -2.31
C ASP A 86 -12.45 10.12 -0.92
N GLY A 87 -11.15 10.02 -0.60
CA GLY A 87 -10.56 10.43 0.66
C GLY A 87 -10.65 9.39 1.77
N HIS A 88 -11.03 8.15 1.48
CA HIS A 88 -11.01 7.06 2.45
C HIS A 88 -9.57 6.66 2.79
N ASP A 89 -9.33 6.30 4.05
CA ASP A 89 -8.03 5.75 4.47
C ASP A 89 -7.94 4.28 4.04
N ILE A 90 -6.97 3.99 3.17
CA ILE A 90 -6.71 2.65 2.62
C ILE A 90 -5.43 2.03 3.18
N THR A 91 -4.83 2.66 4.20
CA THR A 91 -3.54 2.24 4.78
C THR A 91 -3.59 0.81 5.32
N GLN A 92 -4.73 0.41 5.90
CA GLN A 92 -4.91 -0.90 6.51
C GLN A 92 -4.98 -2.03 5.46
N GLU A 93 -5.48 -1.74 4.26
CA GLU A 93 -5.62 -2.72 3.18
C GLU A 93 -4.25 -3.29 2.77
N PHE A 94 -3.22 -2.45 2.73
CA PHE A 94 -1.85 -2.88 2.45
C PHE A 94 -1.26 -3.82 3.52
N ILE A 95 -1.68 -3.66 4.78
CA ILE A 95 -1.25 -4.52 5.88
C ILE A 95 -1.98 -5.86 5.81
N GLU A 96 -3.27 -5.86 5.50
CA GLU A 96 -4.07 -7.08 5.36
C GLU A 96 -3.62 -7.90 4.15
N SER A 97 -3.23 -7.24 3.08
CA SER A 97 -2.67 -7.82 1.86
C SER A 97 -1.14 -7.70 1.81
N ALA A 98 -0.47 -7.86 2.96
CA ALA A 98 0.98 -7.68 3.07
C ALA A 98 1.82 -8.62 2.18
N ALA A 99 1.27 -9.74 1.69
CA ALA A 99 1.99 -10.60 0.75
C ALA A 99 2.22 -9.93 -0.60
N GLU A 100 1.34 -9.00 -0.98
CA GLU A 100 1.32 -8.37 -2.30
C GLU A 100 1.96 -6.98 -2.31
N HIS A 101 2.14 -6.34 -1.13
CA HIS A 101 2.53 -4.94 -1.03
C HIS A 101 3.90 -4.72 -0.39
N GLN A 102 4.73 -3.86 -0.97
CA GLN A 102 5.96 -3.38 -0.33
C GLN A 102 6.39 -1.99 -0.81
N PHE A 103 6.70 -1.12 0.15
CA PHE A 103 7.36 0.16 -0.07
C PHE A 103 8.87 -0.02 -0.20
N PHE A 104 9.45 0.69 -1.16
CA PHE A 104 10.89 0.88 -1.34
C PHE A 104 11.24 2.36 -1.20
N PHE A 105 12.41 2.65 -0.62
CA PHE A 105 12.95 3.99 -0.38
C PHE A 105 14.31 4.11 -1.06
N VAL A 106 14.30 4.30 -2.37
CA VAL A 106 15.51 4.30 -3.21
C VAL A 106 16.16 5.68 -3.21
N GLY A 107 17.50 5.70 -3.23
CA GLY A 107 18.29 6.92 -3.37
C GLY A 107 19.35 7.06 -2.28
N PRO A 108 18.98 7.07 -0.98
CA PRO A 108 19.95 7.05 0.10
C PRO A 108 20.83 5.80 0.06
N THR A 109 22.15 5.99 0.24
CA THR A 109 23.05 4.86 0.46
C THR A 109 22.90 4.31 1.87
N ALA A 110 23.32 3.06 2.08
CA ALA A 110 23.34 2.44 3.41
C ALA A 110 24.26 3.15 4.43
N GLN A 111 25.17 4.01 3.97
CA GLN A 111 26.01 4.86 4.83
C GLN A 111 25.30 6.16 5.25
N GLN A 112 24.32 6.62 4.46
CA GLN A 112 23.55 7.83 4.75
C GLN A 112 22.33 7.52 5.60
N VAL A 113 21.60 6.46 5.24
CA VAL A 113 20.37 6.02 5.90
C VAL A 113 20.40 4.50 6.06
N SER A 114 19.92 4.03 7.21
CA SER A 114 19.45 2.64 7.33
C SER A 114 17.96 2.62 7.63
N TYR A 115 17.27 1.63 7.08
CA TYR A 115 15.84 1.44 7.30
C TYR A 115 15.54 -0.01 7.67
N SER A 116 14.55 -0.20 8.54
CA SER A 116 13.98 -1.51 8.84
C SER A 116 12.46 -1.43 8.91
N TYR A 117 11.78 -2.37 8.27
CA TYR A 117 10.34 -2.54 8.38
C TYR A 117 9.94 -2.90 9.82
N LEU A 118 8.88 -2.28 10.31
CA LEU A 118 8.26 -2.59 11.61
C LEU A 118 6.92 -3.33 11.45
N ASP A 119 6.52 -3.60 10.21
CA ASP A 119 5.36 -4.39 9.81
C ASP A 119 5.81 -5.64 9.02
N ALA A 120 4.88 -6.31 8.35
CA ALA A 120 5.13 -7.54 7.58
C ALA A 120 5.90 -7.28 6.26
N ASN A 121 6.98 -6.50 6.32
CA ASN A 121 7.76 -6.00 5.18
C ASN A 121 6.90 -5.25 4.15
N VAL A 122 5.95 -4.45 4.62
CA VAL A 122 5.12 -3.58 3.78
C VAL A 122 5.72 -2.18 3.77
N GLY A 123 6.08 -1.61 4.91
CA GLY A 123 6.72 -0.30 5.01
C GLY A 123 5.78 0.85 5.33
N ILE A 124 4.55 0.54 5.76
CA ILE A 124 3.64 1.49 6.40
C ILE A 124 4.24 2.00 7.69
N SER A 125 4.97 1.16 8.42
CA SER A 125 5.80 1.59 9.53
C SER A 125 7.22 1.04 9.44
N GLY A 126 8.20 1.87 9.79
CA GLY A 126 9.59 1.46 9.84
C GLY A 126 10.44 2.33 10.76
N THR A 127 11.63 1.85 11.08
CA THR A 127 12.68 2.64 11.71
C THR A 127 13.56 3.24 10.62
N TRP A 128 13.66 4.56 10.58
CA TRP A 128 14.49 5.33 9.67
C TRP A 128 15.63 5.97 10.46
N ASN A 129 16.88 5.56 10.20
CA ASN A 129 18.05 6.09 10.89
C ASN A 129 18.89 6.93 9.93
N ASN A 130 19.06 8.20 10.25
CA ASN A 130 19.98 9.10 9.57
C ASN A 130 21.38 8.93 10.17
N LEU A 131 22.29 8.37 9.40
CA LEU A 131 23.61 7.93 9.88
C LEU A 131 24.71 8.97 9.59
N GLN A 132 24.60 9.68 8.47
CA GLN A 132 25.62 10.62 8.01
C GLN A 132 24.96 11.90 7.50
N ALA A 133 25.47 13.06 7.94
CA ALA A 133 25.03 14.35 7.45
C ALA A 133 25.30 14.49 5.94
N ALA A 134 24.31 14.97 5.23
CA ALA A 134 24.29 15.06 3.77
C ALA A 134 23.16 15.99 3.35
N SER A 135 23.31 16.70 2.23
CA SER A 135 22.28 17.59 1.71
C SER A 135 21.76 17.10 0.36
N GLY A 136 20.46 17.30 0.14
CA GLY A 136 19.82 17.06 -1.15
C GLY A 136 19.88 15.61 -1.63
N ILE A 137 19.81 14.63 -0.72
CA ILE A 137 19.71 13.22 -1.11
C ILE A 137 18.36 13.02 -1.80
N PRO A 138 18.31 12.64 -3.09
CA PRO A 138 17.03 12.34 -3.72
C PRO A 138 16.49 11.02 -3.16
N VAL A 139 15.26 11.02 -2.68
CA VAL A 139 14.56 9.83 -2.19
C VAL A 139 13.34 9.59 -3.05
N GLN A 140 13.28 8.42 -3.68
CA GLN A 140 12.07 7.91 -4.33
C GLN A 140 11.39 6.91 -3.41
N VAL A 141 10.13 7.15 -3.11
CA VAL A 141 9.27 6.27 -2.32
C VAL A 141 8.30 5.61 -3.27
N THR A 142 8.32 4.29 -3.35
CA THR A 142 7.51 3.52 -4.29
C THR A 142 6.77 2.41 -3.57
N LEU A 143 5.45 2.34 -3.70
CA LEU A 143 4.67 1.14 -3.35
C LEU A 143 4.59 0.25 -4.59
N MET A 144 4.91 -1.02 -4.40
CA MET A 144 4.71 -2.08 -5.38
C MET A 144 3.56 -2.99 -4.94
N HIS A 145 2.70 -3.36 -5.88
CA HIS A 145 1.66 -4.40 -5.74
C HIS A 145 2.04 -5.59 -6.62
N GLY A 146 1.80 -6.80 -6.13
CA GLY A 146 1.87 -8.04 -6.90
C GLY A 146 3.31 -8.49 -7.09
N LEU A 147 4.22 -7.94 -6.30
CA LEU A 147 5.63 -8.28 -6.36
C LEU A 147 5.85 -9.68 -5.80
N ASN A 148 6.76 -10.43 -6.41
CA ASN A 148 7.16 -11.72 -5.87
C ASN A 148 8.05 -11.53 -4.63
N LYS A 149 7.44 -11.51 -3.44
CA LYS A 149 8.16 -11.37 -2.16
C LYS A 149 9.19 -12.44 -1.86
N SER A 150 9.18 -13.58 -2.56
CA SER A 150 10.28 -14.56 -2.42
C SER A 150 11.59 -14.11 -3.08
N LYS A 151 11.56 -13.05 -3.91
CA LYS A 151 12.71 -12.49 -4.63
C LYS A 151 13.30 -11.24 -3.97
N VAL A 152 12.62 -10.69 -2.98
CA VAL A 152 13.06 -9.52 -2.22
C VAL A 152 13.11 -9.84 -0.75
N SER A 153 13.98 -9.14 -0.04
CA SER A 153 14.15 -9.24 1.40
C SER A 153 13.96 -7.87 2.03
N ALA A 154 13.86 -7.83 3.36
CA ALA A 154 13.85 -6.56 4.10
C ALA A 154 15.11 -5.70 3.84
N SER A 155 16.25 -6.32 3.52
CA SER A 155 17.48 -5.58 3.17
C SER A 155 17.44 -4.91 1.79
N ASP A 156 16.47 -5.24 0.94
CA ASP A 156 16.32 -4.64 -0.40
C ASP A 156 15.56 -3.31 -0.38
N TRP A 157 15.28 -2.74 0.80
CA TRP A 157 14.46 -1.53 0.96
C TRP A 157 14.93 -0.34 0.10
N ASN A 158 16.23 -0.17 -0.16
CA ASN A 158 16.79 0.87 -1.05
C ASN A 158 17.34 0.33 -2.38
N ASN A 159 17.01 -0.90 -2.75
CA ASN A 159 17.55 -1.53 -3.94
C ASN A 159 16.98 -0.86 -5.20
N PRO A 160 17.79 -0.19 -6.04
CA PRO A 160 17.29 0.50 -7.24
C PRO A 160 16.73 -0.46 -8.29
N ASN A 161 16.97 -1.76 -8.15
CA ASN A 161 16.50 -2.81 -9.06
C ASN A 161 15.27 -3.56 -8.52
N TYR A 162 14.54 -3.01 -7.53
CA TYR A 162 13.37 -3.66 -6.93
C TYR A 162 12.38 -4.23 -7.97
N PHE A 163 12.15 -3.49 -9.06
CA PHE A 163 11.21 -3.88 -10.12
C PHE A 163 11.70 -5.10 -10.91
N SER A 164 12.97 -5.13 -11.32
CA SER A 164 13.52 -6.25 -12.09
C SER A 164 13.75 -7.51 -11.24
N LEU A 165 13.86 -7.35 -9.91
CA LEU A 165 14.00 -8.46 -8.97
C LEU A 165 12.67 -9.16 -8.70
N ALA A 166 11.61 -8.41 -8.40
CA ALA A 166 10.36 -8.95 -7.91
C ALA A 166 9.20 -8.92 -8.92
N GLY A 167 9.29 -8.11 -9.98
CA GLY A 167 8.16 -7.83 -10.86
C GLY A 167 7.08 -6.99 -10.18
N GLY A 168 5.82 -7.23 -10.54
CA GLY A 168 4.66 -6.50 -10.03
C GLY A 168 4.36 -5.21 -10.79
N THR A 169 3.42 -4.44 -10.25
CA THR A 169 2.98 -3.13 -10.72
C THR A 169 3.27 -2.09 -9.65
N ARG A 170 3.26 -0.82 -10.05
CA ARG A 170 3.51 0.30 -9.16
C ARG A 170 2.21 1.05 -8.93
N ASP A 171 1.76 1.12 -7.68
CA ASP A 171 0.55 1.88 -7.32
C ASP A 171 0.88 3.37 -7.16
N ILE A 172 2.03 3.67 -6.54
CA ILE A 172 2.50 5.05 -6.39
C ILE A 172 4.03 5.15 -6.40
N ALA A 173 4.56 6.21 -7.00
CA ALA A 173 5.91 6.67 -6.78
C ALA A 173 5.94 8.19 -6.57
N VAL A 174 6.53 8.62 -5.47
CA VAL A 174 6.75 10.03 -5.14
C VAL A 174 8.21 10.27 -4.81
N SER A 175 8.67 11.51 -4.98
CA SER A 175 10.06 11.89 -4.73
C SER A 175 10.15 13.10 -3.81
N PHE A 176 11.16 13.11 -2.94
CA PHE A 176 11.54 14.28 -2.15
C PHE A 176 13.05 14.35 -1.97
N ASN A 177 13.56 15.53 -1.62
CA ASN A 177 14.94 15.73 -1.21
C ASN A 177 15.07 15.59 0.31
N LEU A 178 15.98 14.76 0.77
CA LEU A 178 16.33 14.64 2.18
C LEU A 178 17.59 15.45 2.47
N ILE A 179 17.50 16.31 3.48
CA ILE A 179 18.64 16.93 4.14
C ILE A 179 18.81 16.29 5.51
N ILE A 180 20.02 15.78 5.77
CA ILE A 180 20.44 15.26 7.06
C ILE A 180 21.41 16.28 7.69
N THR A 181 21.01 16.90 8.79
CA THR A 181 21.90 17.75 9.60
C THR A 181 22.56 16.93 10.70
N GLU A 182 23.57 17.50 11.38
CA GLU A 182 24.03 16.94 12.65
C GLU A 182 22.93 16.89 13.72
#